data_AF-A0A8B6E610-F1
#
_entry.id   AF-A0A8B6E610-F1
#
_cell.length_a   1.000
_cell.length_b   1.000
_cell.length_c   1.000
_cell.angle_alpha   90.00
_cell.angle_beta   90.00
_cell.angle_gamma   90.00
#
_symmetry.space_group_name_H-M   'P 1'
#
loop_
_entity.id
_entity.type
_entity.pdbx_description
1 polymer ?
#
loop_
_entity_poly.entity_id
_entity_poly.type
_entity_poly.pdbx_seq_one_letter_code
_entity_poly.pdbx_strand_id
1 'polypeptide(L)'
;MITKETGKIMLWDQRSRSCKTCEYHLANQTTIPDHLCSKKWYGSSKAMESDMAVSMAHTLKNDGCEIKVIHADNDSVTTSKLKVDFEDLEKRDEKNHLKKGLSKSLHQMSINCHLFLDDTREYILRCFMYAITGGTTEDDIKVSLDRIVPHIYLAIMTVAERSHGVNMRRIQQILSGNPLTNESLKEELLVLVSKYTSQSKAIAELGSTQANESFNQMASSKAPKSRHYGGSCSLKNRLSAAVLKKNQTKATATCLR
;
A
#
# COMPACT_ATOMS: atom_id res chain seq x y z
N MET A 1 -0.01 13.81 3.95
CA MET A 1 0.15 13.63 2.50
C MET A 1 1.62 13.65 2.12
N ILE A 2 2.05 12.63 1.39
CA ILE A 2 3.43 12.43 0.94
C ILE A 2 3.45 12.55 -0.58
N THR A 3 4.39 13.32 -1.13
CA THR A 3 4.55 13.45 -2.59
C THR A 3 5.15 12.20 -3.20
N LYS A 4 4.67 11.78 -4.37
CA LYS A 4 5.16 10.56 -5.02
C LYS A 4 6.63 10.68 -5.45
N GLU A 5 7.00 11.77 -6.13
CA GLU A 5 8.36 11.91 -6.68
C GLU A 5 9.40 12.10 -5.58
N THR A 6 9.17 13.07 -4.67
CA THR A 6 10.17 13.37 -3.65
C THR A 6 10.04 12.46 -2.43
N GLY A 7 8.87 11.87 -2.17
CA GLY A 7 8.55 11.16 -0.92
C GLY A 7 8.76 11.99 0.34
N LYS A 8 8.75 13.32 0.23
CA LYS A 8 8.66 14.26 1.34
C LYS A 8 7.20 14.45 1.74
N ILE A 9 7.00 14.70 3.02
CA ILE A 9 5.71 15.07 3.59
C ILE A 9 5.48 16.54 3.30
N MET A 10 4.45 16.83 2.51
CA MET A 10 4.02 18.21 2.22
C MET A 10 3.14 18.74 3.34
N LEU A 11 2.21 17.91 3.79
CA LEU A 11 1.24 18.27 4.80
C LEU A 11 0.98 17.07 5.71
N TRP A 12 0.73 17.32 6.97
CA TRP A 12 0.29 16.29 7.92
C TRP A 12 -0.70 16.92 8.89
N ASP A 13 -1.55 16.09 9.47
CA ASP A 13 -2.57 16.53 10.41
C ASP A 13 -2.71 15.48 11.53
N GLN A 14 -3.39 15.87 12.60
CA GLN A 14 -3.76 14.98 13.69
C GLN A 14 -5.17 15.30 14.22
N ARG A 15 -5.84 14.26 14.70
CA ARG A 15 -7.09 14.35 15.45
C ARG A 15 -6.89 13.73 16.81
N SER A 16 -7.44 14.37 17.84
CA SER A 16 -7.51 13.81 19.20
C SER A 16 -8.87 14.13 19.81
N ARG A 17 -9.39 13.15 20.57
CA ARG A 17 -10.66 13.26 21.31
C ARG A 17 -10.46 13.72 22.74
N SER A 18 -9.22 13.74 23.20
CA SER A 18 -8.86 14.04 24.59
C SER A 18 -8.03 15.31 24.69
N CYS A 19 -8.23 16.00 25.80
CA CYS A 19 -7.38 17.08 26.24
C CYS A 19 -7.33 17.07 27.76
N LYS A 20 -6.13 16.89 28.33
CA LYS A 20 -5.93 16.77 29.77
C LYS A 20 -6.39 18.03 30.50
N THR A 21 -6.15 19.21 29.93
CA THR A 21 -6.61 20.48 30.50
C THR A 21 -8.14 20.52 30.55
N CYS A 22 -8.82 20.25 29.43
CA CYS A 22 -10.28 20.19 29.41
C CYS A 22 -10.84 19.13 30.37
N GLU A 23 -10.27 17.93 30.35
CA GLU A 23 -10.73 16.80 31.18
C GLU A 23 -10.57 17.09 32.68
N TYR A 24 -9.45 17.70 33.07
CA TYR A 24 -9.21 18.11 34.45
C TYR A 24 -10.24 19.14 34.92
N HIS A 25 -10.45 20.22 34.16
CA HIS A 25 -11.38 21.27 34.57
C HIS A 25 -12.83 20.81 34.55
N LEU A 26 -13.22 19.96 33.58
CA LEU A 26 -14.54 19.36 33.50
C LEU A 26 -14.81 18.41 34.68
N ALA A 27 -13.83 17.57 35.04
CA ALA A 27 -13.96 16.65 36.18
C ALA A 27 -14.10 17.38 37.52
N ASN A 28 -13.45 18.54 37.66
CA ASN A 28 -13.50 19.38 38.85
C ASN A 28 -14.60 20.45 38.82
N GLN A 29 -15.46 20.47 37.78
CA GLN A 29 -16.53 21.46 37.61
C GLN A 29 -16.04 22.93 37.68
N THR A 30 -14.84 23.18 37.14
CA THR A 30 -14.23 24.51 37.10
C THR A 30 -14.26 25.07 35.68
N THR A 31 -14.10 26.39 35.55
CA THR A 31 -13.98 27.04 34.26
C THR A 31 -12.70 26.60 33.56
N ILE A 32 -12.82 26.23 32.28
CA ILE A 32 -11.67 25.83 31.47
C ILE A 32 -10.92 27.12 31.07
N PRO A 33 -9.64 27.28 31.43
CA PRO A 33 -8.86 28.43 31.01
C PRO A 33 -8.56 28.38 29.52
N ASP A 34 -8.24 29.55 28.94
CA ASP A 34 -7.72 29.60 27.57
C ASP A 34 -6.41 28.81 27.47
N HIS A 35 -6.33 27.93 26.47
CA HIS A 35 -5.18 27.05 26.27
C HIS A 35 -5.16 26.48 24.85
N LEU A 36 -4.00 25.96 24.45
CA LEU A 36 -3.86 25.22 23.19
C LEU A 36 -4.51 23.83 23.31
N CYS A 37 -5.82 23.79 23.06
CA CYS A 37 -6.62 22.58 23.18
C CYS A 37 -6.16 21.49 22.20
N SER A 38 -5.92 20.29 22.74
CA SER A 38 -5.59 19.10 21.92
C SER A 38 -6.83 18.38 21.41
N LYS A 39 -8.02 18.62 21.99
CA LYS A 39 -9.27 17.99 21.57
C LYS A 39 -9.79 18.66 20.30
N LYS A 40 -9.45 18.06 19.16
CA LYS A 40 -9.78 18.54 17.81
C LYS A 40 -10.76 17.63 17.06
N TRP A 41 -11.37 16.68 17.76
CA TRP A 41 -12.27 15.72 17.15
C TRP A 41 -13.36 15.29 18.13
N TYR A 42 -14.61 15.34 17.65
CA TYR A 42 -15.80 15.04 18.44
C TYR A 42 -16.55 13.80 17.92
N GLY A 43 -16.24 13.34 16.70
CA GLY A 43 -16.84 12.15 16.11
C GLY A 43 -16.24 10.83 16.59
N SER A 44 -16.56 9.75 15.88
CA SER A 44 -16.00 8.42 16.15
C SER A 44 -14.52 8.34 15.79
N SER A 45 -13.73 7.54 16.52
CA SER A 45 -12.30 7.37 16.21
C SER A 45 -12.07 6.82 14.79
N LYS A 46 -13.03 6.03 14.26
CA LYS A 46 -12.95 5.45 12.90
C LYS A 46 -13.02 6.51 11.80
N ALA A 47 -13.71 7.63 12.03
CA ALA A 47 -13.88 8.66 11.00
C ALA A 47 -12.74 9.70 10.97
N MET A 48 -11.83 9.69 11.95
CA MET A 48 -10.69 10.63 12.04
C MET A 48 -9.80 10.63 10.80
N GLU A 49 -9.48 9.45 10.28
CA GLU A 49 -8.54 9.32 9.15
C GLU A 49 -9.12 9.97 7.89
N SER A 50 -10.38 9.63 7.57
CA SER A 50 -11.09 10.23 6.44
C SER A 50 -11.25 11.74 6.56
N ASP A 51 -11.51 12.24 7.78
CA ASP A 51 -11.63 13.68 8.05
C ASP A 51 -10.29 14.41 7.87
N MET A 52 -9.20 13.83 8.40
CA MET A 52 -7.85 14.36 8.21
C MET A 52 -7.46 14.38 6.74
N ALA A 53 -7.78 13.34 5.98
CA ALA A 53 -7.48 13.27 4.56
C ALA A 53 -8.18 14.40 3.78
N VAL A 54 -9.48 14.60 4.03
CA VAL A 54 -10.27 15.68 3.41
C VAL A 54 -9.76 17.05 3.83
N SER A 55 -9.52 17.27 5.12
CA SER A 55 -8.99 18.53 5.63
C SER A 55 -7.62 18.87 5.01
N MET A 56 -6.72 17.89 4.90
CA MET A 56 -5.43 18.09 4.26
C MET A 56 -5.56 18.37 2.75
N ALA A 57 -6.50 17.72 2.06
CA ALA A 57 -6.75 17.98 0.64
C ALA A 57 -7.22 19.42 0.40
N HIS A 58 -8.14 19.90 1.23
CA HIS A 58 -8.64 21.28 1.18
C HIS A 58 -7.53 22.31 1.45
N THR A 59 -6.68 22.08 2.44
CA THR A 59 -5.53 22.96 2.69
C THR A 59 -4.63 23.07 1.47
N LEU A 60 -4.28 21.94 0.84
CA LEU A 60 -3.46 21.96 -0.37
C LEU A 60 -4.14 22.69 -1.53
N LYS A 61 -5.46 22.50 -1.72
CA LYS A 61 -6.25 23.22 -2.73
C LYS A 61 -6.21 24.74 -2.49
N ASN A 62 -6.40 25.16 -1.24
CA ASN A 62 -6.36 26.56 -0.84
C ASN A 62 -4.96 27.18 -1.02
N ASP A 63 -3.90 26.38 -0.87
CA ASP A 63 -2.52 26.76 -1.14
C ASP A 63 -2.18 26.75 -2.66
N GLY A 64 -3.18 26.53 -3.53
CA GLY A 64 -3.02 26.53 -4.98
C GLY A 64 -2.48 25.24 -5.59
N CYS A 65 -2.44 24.14 -4.82
CA CYS A 65 -2.01 22.84 -5.32
C CYS A 65 -3.18 22.05 -5.92
N GLU A 66 -2.98 21.50 -7.12
CA GLU A 66 -3.92 20.58 -7.76
C GLU A 66 -3.63 19.12 -7.35
N ILE A 67 -4.66 18.40 -6.89
CA ILE A 67 -4.55 16.99 -6.52
C ILE A 67 -5.30 16.14 -7.55
N LYS A 68 -4.57 15.51 -8.47
CA LYS A 68 -5.15 14.62 -9.50
C LYS A 68 -5.24 13.16 -9.09
N VAL A 69 -4.21 12.69 -8.37
CA VAL A 69 -4.06 11.26 -8.05
C VAL A 69 -3.81 11.09 -6.56
N ILE A 70 -4.55 10.19 -5.92
CA ILE A 70 -4.29 9.75 -4.55
C ILE A 70 -3.95 8.26 -4.52
N HIS A 71 -2.82 7.96 -3.86
CA HIS A 71 -2.45 6.60 -3.49
C HIS A 71 -2.86 6.37 -2.03
N ALA A 72 -3.92 5.61 -1.82
CA ALA A 72 -4.47 5.34 -0.51
C ALA A 72 -4.85 3.86 -0.38
N ASP A 73 -4.96 3.40 0.87
CA ASP A 73 -5.48 2.06 1.16
C ASP A 73 -6.90 1.88 0.60
N ASN A 74 -7.35 0.62 0.54
CA ASN A 74 -8.69 0.32 0.05
C ASN A 74 -9.82 0.67 1.05
N ASP A 75 -9.68 1.79 1.77
CA ASP A 75 -10.77 2.40 2.52
C ASP A 75 -11.68 3.17 1.55
N SER A 76 -12.89 2.63 1.36
CA SER A 76 -13.90 3.25 0.53
C SER A 76 -14.39 4.57 1.11
N VAL A 77 -14.41 4.73 2.43
CA VAL A 77 -14.96 5.91 3.11
C VAL A 77 -14.13 7.15 2.80
N THR A 78 -12.81 7.07 2.95
CA THR A 78 -11.91 8.19 2.65
C THR A 78 -12.00 8.62 1.19
N THR A 79 -12.04 7.66 0.27
CA THR A 79 -12.15 7.94 -1.17
C THR A 79 -13.46 8.61 -1.51
N SER A 80 -14.59 8.08 -1.02
CA SER A 80 -15.92 8.64 -1.29
C SER A 80 -16.05 10.06 -0.77
N LYS A 81 -15.51 10.37 0.41
CA LYS A 81 -15.54 11.75 0.94
C LYS A 81 -14.69 12.71 0.14
N LEU A 82 -13.49 12.29 -0.30
CA LEU A 82 -12.64 13.14 -1.14
C LEU A 82 -13.31 13.45 -2.48
N LYS A 83 -13.98 12.47 -3.10
CA LYS A 83 -14.66 12.67 -4.38
C LYS A 83 -15.82 13.67 -4.35
N VAL A 84 -16.38 13.99 -3.19
CA VAL A 84 -17.43 15.02 -3.06
C VAL A 84 -16.89 16.40 -3.44
N ASP A 85 -15.67 16.72 -3.03
CA ASP A 85 -15.06 18.05 -3.24
C ASP A 85 -13.96 18.06 -4.32
N PHE A 86 -13.56 16.87 -4.75
CA PHE A 86 -12.49 16.60 -5.72
C PHE A 86 -12.97 15.53 -6.73
N GLU A 87 -13.93 15.88 -7.58
CA GLU A 87 -14.59 14.95 -8.51
C GLU A 87 -13.60 14.27 -9.48
N ASP A 88 -12.61 15.02 -9.97
CA ASP A 88 -11.56 14.54 -10.89
C ASP A 88 -10.46 13.71 -10.21
N LEU A 89 -10.57 13.45 -8.90
CA LEU A 89 -9.57 12.71 -8.15
C LEU A 89 -9.55 11.23 -8.52
N GLU A 90 -8.45 10.79 -9.12
CA GLU A 90 -8.18 9.40 -9.41
C GLU A 90 -7.59 8.70 -8.16
N LYS A 91 -8.27 7.65 -7.68
CA LYS A 91 -7.67 6.75 -6.69
C LYS A 91 -6.90 5.65 -7.43
N ARG A 92 -5.64 5.47 -7.04
CA ARG A 92 -4.84 4.34 -7.53
C ARG A 92 -4.58 3.34 -6.43
N ASP A 93 -4.90 2.08 -6.72
CA ASP A 93 -4.67 0.97 -5.83
C ASP A 93 -3.18 0.68 -5.64
N GLU A 94 -2.89 -0.11 -4.60
CA GLU A 94 -1.54 -0.43 -4.19
C GLU A 94 -1.11 -1.84 -4.61
N LYS A 95 0.17 -1.99 -4.96
CA LYS A 95 0.83 -3.28 -5.19
C LYS A 95 0.63 -4.27 -4.03
N ASN A 96 0.64 -3.81 -2.77
CA ASN A 96 0.42 -4.69 -1.61
C ASN A 96 -1.01 -5.26 -1.55
N HIS A 97 -2.01 -4.46 -1.90
CA HIS A 97 -3.41 -4.94 -1.99
C HIS A 97 -3.57 -5.94 -3.12
N LEU A 98 -2.94 -5.68 -4.26
CA LEU A 98 -2.91 -6.63 -5.37
C LEU A 98 -2.27 -7.96 -4.95
N LYS A 99 -1.10 -7.92 -4.27
CA LYS A 99 -0.42 -9.12 -3.75
C LYS A 99 -1.29 -9.90 -2.77
N LYS A 100 -2.00 -9.22 -1.86
CA LYS A 100 -2.95 -9.85 -0.93
C LYS A 100 -4.11 -10.52 -1.69
N GLY A 101 -4.65 -9.86 -2.71
CA GLY A 101 -5.69 -10.41 -3.58
C GLY A 101 -5.23 -11.68 -4.29
N LEU A 102 -4.04 -11.65 -4.92
CA LEU A 102 -3.42 -12.81 -5.55
C LEU A 102 -3.23 -13.97 -4.56
N SER A 103 -2.65 -13.69 -3.39
CA SER A 103 -2.41 -14.71 -2.36
C SER A 103 -3.71 -15.39 -1.92
N LYS A 104 -4.80 -14.63 -1.76
CA LYS A 104 -6.14 -15.18 -1.45
C LYS A 104 -6.69 -16.06 -2.57
N SER A 105 -6.59 -15.60 -3.82
CA SER A 105 -7.04 -16.41 -4.98
C SER A 105 -6.26 -17.72 -5.07
N LEU A 106 -4.94 -17.68 -4.90
CA LEU A 106 -4.10 -18.88 -4.91
C LEU A 106 -4.40 -19.80 -3.71
N HIS A 107 -4.71 -19.25 -2.54
CA HIS A 107 -5.14 -20.07 -1.40
C HIS A 107 -6.47 -20.78 -1.68
N GLN A 108 -7.46 -20.08 -2.26
CA GLN A 108 -8.73 -20.71 -2.64
C GLN A 108 -8.53 -21.81 -3.69
N MET A 109 -7.69 -21.58 -4.69
CA MET A 109 -7.28 -22.58 -5.69
C MET A 109 -6.63 -23.81 -5.03
N SER A 110 -5.79 -23.61 -4.01
CA SER A 110 -5.15 -24.73 -3.29
C SER A 110 -6.16 -25.64 -2.60
N ILE A 111 -7.26 -25.06 -2.10
CA ILE A 111 -8.37 -25.80 -1.49
C ILE A 111 -9.17 -26.54 -2.57
N ASN A 112 -9.58 -25.82 -3.62
CA ASN A 112 -10.44 -26.36 -4.68
C ASN A 112 -9.76 -27.48 -5.47
N CYS A 113 -8.48 -27.31 -5.79
CA CYS A 113 -7.73 -28.31 -6.54
C CYS A 113 -7.13 -29.39 -5.65
N HIS A 114 -7.15 -29.27 -4.31
CA HIS A 114 -6.57 -30.24 -3.35
C HIS A 114 -5.08 -30.59 -3.55
N LEU A 115 -4.27 -29.77 -4.23
CA LEU A 115 -3.10 -30.32 -4.94
C LEU A 115 -1.75 -29.60 -4.86
N PHE A 116 -1.58 -28.51 -4.11
CA PHE A 116 -0.24 -27.90 -4.04
C PHE A 116 0.19 -27.44 -2.64
N LEU A 117 1.46 -27.71 -2.34
CA LEU A 117 2.15 -27.35 -1.09
C LEU A 117 2.26 -25.83 -0.94
N ASP A 118 2.47 -25.36 0.29
CA ASP A 118 2.65 -23.93 0.60
C ASP A 118 3.78 -23.30 -0.23
N ASP A 119 4.86 -24.05 -0.51
CA ASP A 119 5.99 -23.59 -1.32
C ASP A 119 5.63 -23.34 -2.80
N THR A 120 4.79 -24.20 -3.39
CA THR A 120 4.30 -24.03 -4.76
C THR A 120 3.41 -22.80 -4.86
N ARG A 121 2.53 -22.57 -3.86
CA ARG A 121 1.71 -21.36 -3.79
C ARG A 121 2.58 -20.11 -3.78
N GLU A 122 3.61 -20.12 -2.95
CA GLU A 122 4.52 -18.99 -2.78
C GLU A 122 5.34 -18.70 -4.05
N TYR A 123 5.72 -19.76 -4.76
CA TYR A 123 6.40 -19.65 -6.04
C TYR A 123 5.51 -19.05 -7.13
N ILE A 124 4.27 -19.53 -7.28
CA ILE A 124 3.32 -18.98 -8.25
C ILE A 124 3.06 -17.50 -7.94
N LEU A 125 2.81 -17.17 -6.66
CA LEU A 125 2.65 -15.78 -6.23
C LEU A 125 3.86 -14.92 -6.65
N ARG A 126 5.07 -15.44 -6.51
CA ARG A 126 6.30 -14.76 -6.90
C ARG A 126 6.39 -14.54 -8.42
N CYS A 127 6.00 -15.52 -9.23
CA CYS A 127 5.93 -15.37 -10.69
C CYS A 127 5.00 -14.21 -11.10
N PHE A 128 3.79 -14.16 -10.53
CA PHE A 128 2.85 -13.05 -10.75
C PHE A 128 3.45 -11.71 -10.32
N MET A 129 4.04 -11.65 -9.12
CA MET A 129 4.62 -10.39 -8.64
C MET A 129 5.79 -9.94 -9.51
N TYR A 130 6.63 -10.85 -10.00
CA TYR A 130 7.73 -10.49 -10.91
C TYR A 130 7.23 -9.94 -12.25
N ALA A 131 6.23 -10.59 -12.86
CA ALA A 131 5.60 -10.07 -14.08
C ALA A 131 5.03 -8.64 -13.87
N ILE A 132 4.37 -8.42 -12.75
CA ILE A 132 3.73 -7.14 -12.42
C ILE A 132 4.75 -6.05 -12.05
N THR A 133 5.80 -6.39 -11.30
CA THR A 133 6.80 -5.41 -10.86
C THR A 133 7.87 -5.12 -11.90
N GLY A 134 8.09 -6.05 -12.83
CA GLY A 134 9.09 -5.92 -13.89
C GLY A 134 8.59 -5.17 -15.13
N GLY A 135 7.27 -5.16 -15.37
CA GLY A 135 6.68 -4.42 -16.49
C GLY A 135 6.54 -2.92 -16.19
N THR A 136 6.79 -2.09 -17.20
CA THR A 136 6.63 -0.63 -17.12
C THR A 136 5.42 -0.11 -17.89
N THR A 137 5.02 -0.86 -18.92
CA THR A 137 3.85 -0.57 -19.75
C THR A 137 2.76 -1.62 -19.57
N GLU A 138 1.56 -1.31 -20.04
CA GLU A 138 0.45 -2.27 -20.11
C GLU A 138 0.88 -3.54 -20.87
N ASP A 139 1.54 -3.38 -22.01
CA ASP A 139 1.95 -4.49 -22.88
C ASP A 139 3.05 -5.35 -22.24
N ASP A 140 4.03 -4.74 -21.56
CA ASP A 140 5.07 -5.49 -20.82
C ASP A 140 4.44 -6.43 -19.79
N ILE A 141 3.42 -5.93 -19.07
CA ILE A 141 2.72 -6.67 -18.04
C ILE A 141 1.91 -7.80 -18.66
N LYS A 142 1.15 -7.54 -19.75
CA LYS A 142 0.38 -8.58 -20.45
C LYS A 142 1.28 -9.70 -20.93
N VAL A 143 2.35 -9.37 -21.66
CA VAL A 143 3.32 -10.35 -22.16
C VAL A 143 3.95 -11.15 -21.03
N SER A 144 4.27 -10.50 -19.92
CA SER A 144 4.88 -11.19 -18.77
C SER A 144 3.90 -12.09 -18.03
N LEU A 145 2.62 -11.69 -17.91
CA LEU A 145 1.56 -12.49 -17.29
C LEU A 145 1.22 -13.72 -18.15
N ASP A 146 1.11 -13.55 -19.47
CA ASP A 146 0.79 -14.63 -20.41
C ASP A 146 1.87 -15.72 -20.42
N ARG A 147 3.11 -15.39 -20.05
CA ARG A 147 4.21 -16.35 -19.91
C ARG A 147 4.15 -17.17 -18.63
N ILE A 148 3.35 -16.80 -17.62
CA ILE A 148 3.36 -17.47 -16.31
C ILE A 148 2.90 -18.93 -16.38
N VAL A 149 1.73 -19.18 -16.98
CA VAL A 149 1.20 -20.55 -17.08
C VAL A 149 2.10 -21.43 -17.95
N PRO A 150 2.52 -20.98 -19.16
CA PRO A 150 3.57 -21.66 -19.92
C PRO A 150 4.80 -21.95 -19.07
N HIS A 151 5.36 -20.96 -18.37
CA HIS A 151 6.55 -21.14 -17.53
C HIS A 151 6.41 -22.18 -16.41
N ILE A 152 5.24 -22.29 -15.78
CA ILE A 152 4.99 -23.23 -14.69
C ILE A 152 4.73 -24.65 -15.20
N TYR A 153 4.05 -24.78 -16.35
CA TYR A 153 3.63 -26.07 -16.92
C TYR A 153 4.58 -26.60 -18.01
N LEU A 154 5.44 -25.76 -18.60
CA LEU A 154 6.38 -26.11 -19.68
C LEU A 154 7.80 -26.39 -19.19
N ALA A 155 7.97 -27.26 -18.18
CA ALA A 155 9.16 -28.12 -18.21
C ALA A 155 9.06 -29.22 -19.30
N ILE A 156 8.31 -28.98 -20.40
CA ILE A 156 8.17 -29.85 -21.58
C ILE A 156 8.49 -29.13 -22.91
N MET A 157 9.10 -27.93 -22.93
CA MET A 157 9.54 -27.32 -24.20
C MET A 157 11.07 -27.22 -24.35
N THR A 158 11.49 -27.49 -25.58
CA THR A 158 12.84 -27.88 -26.02
C THR A 158 13.92 -26.84 -25.78
N VAL A 159 15.17 -27.30 -25.89
CA VAL A 159 16.46 -26.61 -25.69
C VAL A 159 16.58 -25.19 -26.27
N ALA A 160 15.74 -24.80 -27.24
CA ALA A 160 15.82 -23.53 -27.95
C ALA A 160 15.38 -22.29 -27.14
N GLU A 161 14.48 -22.42 -26.16
CA GLU A 161 13.98 -21.28 -25.36
C GLU A 161 14.87 -20.95 -24.13
N ARG A 162 16.00 -21.66 -23.99
CA ARG A 162 16.95 -21.56 -22.86
C ARG A 162 17.74 -20.24 -22.80
N SER A 163 17.56 -19.34 -23.76
CA SER A 163 18.40 -18.15 -23.99
C SER A 163 17.97 -16.89 -23.22
N HIS A 164 16.94 -16.94 -22.38
CA HIS A 164 16.46 -15.78 -21.62
C HIS A 164 16.57 -15.95 -20.10
N GLY A 165 17.77 -16.22 -19.58
CA GLY A 165 18.15 -15.91 -18.19
C GLY A 165 17.34 -16.57 -17.05
N VAL A 166 16.45 -17.52 -17.35
CA VAL A 166 15.66 -18.21 -16.33
C VAL A 166 16.54 -19.24 -15.63
N ASN A 167 16.78 -19.05 -14.34
CA ASN A 167 17.55 -19.98 -13.51
C ASN A 167 16.74 -21.25 -13.22
N MET A 168 16.74 -22.18 -14.18
CA MET A 168 16.06 -23.48 -14.11
C MET A 168 16.39 -24.30 -12.87
N ARG A 169 17.59 -24.12 -12.27
CA ARG A 169 17.97 -24.86 -11.05
C ARG A 169 17.07 -24.52 -9.86
N ARG A 170 16.58 -23.27 -9.78
CA ARG A 170 15.70 -22.83 -8.68
C ARG A 170 14.26 -23.33 -8.88
N ILE A 171 13.83 -23.47 -10.13
CA ILE A 171 12.51 -24.03 -10.51
C ILE A 171 12.49 -25.52 -10.23
N GLN A 172 13.56 -26.23 -10.61
CA GLN A 172 13.77 -27.64 -10.28
C GLN A 172 13.88 -27.88 -8.77
N GLN A 173 14.46 -26.96 -8.00
CA GLN A 173 14.51 -27.11 -6.53
C GLN A 173 13.16 -26.89 -5.85
N ILE A 174 12.31 -25.99 -6.35
CA ILE A 174 11.04 -25.63 -5.70
C ILE A 174 9.88 -26.55 -6.13
N LEU A 175 9.88 -27.03 -7.38
CA LEU A 175 8.91 -28.02 -7.87
C LEU A 175 9.43 -29.47 -7.77
N SER A 176 10.50 -29.71 -7.01
CA SER A 176 11.15 -31.03 -6.91
C SER A 176 11.49 -31.66 -8.27
N GLY A 177 11.82 -30.82 -9.25
CA GLY A 177 12.27 -31.21 -10.59
C GLY A 177 11.15 -31.49 -11.59
N ASN A 178 9.88 -31.50 -11.16
CA ASN A 178 8.75 -31.90 -12.01
C ASN A 178 7.80 -30.72 -12.30
N PRO A 179 7.42 -30.47 -13.56
CA PRO A 179 6.38 -29.49 -13.88
C PRO A 179 5.06 -29.84 -13.20
N LEU A 180 4.21 -28.84 -12.96
CA LEU A 180 2.83 -29.10 -12.56
C LEU A 180 2.09 -29.79 -13.71
N THR A 181 1.34 -30.84 -13.39
CA THR A 181 0.58 -31.64 -14.37
C THR A 181 -0.92 -31.55 -14.18
N ASN A 182 -1.39 -30.85 -13.15
CA ASN A 182 -2.81 -30.75 -12.86
C ASN A 182 -3.50 -29.76 -13.82
N GLU A 183 -4.38 -30.29 -14.69
CA GLU A 183 -5.10 -29.49 -15.69
C GLU A 183 -6.16 -28.57 -15.06
N SER A 184 -6.83 -28.97 -13.97
CA SER A 184 -7.80 -28.09 -13.27
C SER A 184 -7.13 -26.82 -12.73
N LEU A 185 -5.95 -26.95 -12.12
CA LEU A 185 -5.15 -25.82 -11.65
C LEU A 185 -4.66 -24.95 -12.81
N LYS A 186 -4.35 -25.55 -13.97
CA LYS A 186 -3.90 -24.83 -15.17
C LYS A 186 -5.01 -23.93 -15.70
N GLU A 187 -6.23 -24.47 -15.78
CA GLU A 187 -7.43 -23.72 -16.18
C GLU A 187 -7.70 -22.57 -15.21
N GLU A 188 -7.67 -22.84 -13.89
CA GLU A 188 -7.85 -21.78 -12.88
C GLU A 188 -6.77 -20.70 -12.96
N LEU A 189 -5.51 -21.07 -13.20
CA LEU A 189 -4.41 -20.11 -13.40
C LEU A 189 -4.54 -19.31 -14.69
N LEU A 190 -5.02 -19.90 -15.79
CA LEU A 190 -5.30 -19.17 -17.04
C LEU A 190 -6.42 -18.14 -16.84
N VAL A 191 -7.46 -18.49 -16.09
CA VAL A 191 -8.51 -17.55 -15.70
C VAL A 191 -7.94 -16.41 -14.84
N LEU A 192 -7.04 -16.73 -13.91
CA LEU A 192 -6.37 -15.72 -13.09
C LEU A 192 -5.49 -14.79 -13.92
N VAL A 193 -4.68 -15.33 -14.83
CA VAL A 193 -3.87 -14.55 -15.77
C VAL A 193 -4.78 -13.63 -16.57
N SER A 194 -5.83 -14.14 -17.21
CA SER A 194 -6.79 -13.34 -17.98
C SER A 194 -7.38 -12.18 -17.17
N LYS A 195 -7.77 -12.44 -15.91
CA LYS A 195 -8.25 -11.39 -14.98
C LYS A 195 -7.23 -10.27 -14.80
N TYR A 196 -5.98 -10.58 -14.51
CA TYR A 196 -4.95 -9.56 -14.31
C TYR A 196 -4.49 -8.91 -15.62
N THR A 197 -4.47 -9.65 -16.73
CA THR A 197 -4.20 -9.13 -18.08
C THR A 197 -5.26 -8.08 -18.47
N SER A 198 -6.54 -8.31 -18.16
CA SER A 198 -7.62 -7.33 -18.39
C SER A 198 -7.47 -6.05 -17.55
N GLN A 199 -6.74 -6.12 -16.43
CA GLN A 199 -6.49 -5.02 -15.51
C GLN A 199 -5.09 -4.39 -15.69
N SER A 200 -4.31 -4.87 -16.66
CA SER A 200 -2.90 -4.51 -16.87
C SER A 200 -2.64 -3.00 -16.92
N LYS A 201 -3.55 -2.21 -17.52
CA LYS A 201 -3.48 -0.75 -17.51
C LYS A 201 -3.45 -0.16 -16.10
N ALA A 202 -4.41 -0.56 -15.26
CA ALA A 202 -4.47 -0.14 -13.87
C ALA A 202 -3.27 -0.68 -13.05
N ILE A 203 -2.80 -1.88 -13.40
CA ILE A 203 -1.63 -2.50 -12.77
C ILE A 203 -0.34 -1.71 -13.07
N ALA A 204 -0.15 -1.25 -14.31
CA ALA A 204 0.99 -0.42 -14.71
C ALA A 204 1.07 0.88 -13.89
N GLU A 205 -0.10 1.39 -13.49
CA GLU A 205 -0.22 2.66 -12.77
C GLU A 205 -0.24 2.51 -11.24
N LEU A 206 -0.08 1.29 -10.70
CA LEU A 206 -0.19 1.02 -9.26
C LEU A 206 0.74 1.90 -8.41
N GLY A 207 0.18 2.34 -7.30
CA GLY A 207 0.90 3.04 -6.25
C GLY A 207 1.77 2.14 -5.39
N SER A 208 2.59 2.79 -4.57
CA SER A 208 3.27 2.18 -3.42
C SER A 208 2.96 3.02 -2.17
N THR A 209 2.43 2.41 -1.11
CA THR A 209 2.26 3.08 0.18
C THR A 209 3.49 2.87 1.07
N GLN A 210 4.57 2.29 0.56
CA GLN A 210 5.82 2.08 1.31
C GLN A 210 6.35 3.36 1.96
N ALA A 211 6.15 4.52 1.31
CA ALA A 211 6.49 5.81 1.91
C ALA A 211 5.65 6.14 3.15
N ASN A 212 4.35 5.82 3.12
CA ASN A 212 3.43 5.96 4.26
C ASN A 212 3.78 4.95 5.36
N GLU A 213 4.04 3.69 5.03
CA GLU A 213 4.47 2.67 6.00
C GLU A 213 5.78 3.06 6.70
N SER A 214 6.78 3.50 5.91
CA SER A 214 8.05 4.04 6.40
C SER A 214 7.84 5.22 7.35
N PHE A 215 6.94 6.14 7.02
CA PHE A 215 6.61 7.25 7.89
C PHE A 215 5.87 6.81 9.15
N ASN A 216 4.91 5.89 9.05
CA ASN A 216 4.16 5.36 10.18
C ASN A 216 5.08 4.67 11.20
N GLN A 217 6.10 3.96 10.73
CA GLN A 217 7.13 3.39 11.60
C GLN A 217 7.97 4.49 12.29
N MET A 218 8.35 5.53 11.54
CA MET A 218 9.06 6.67 12.12
C MET A 218 8.22 7.42 13.16
N ALA A 219 6.94 7.69 12.87
CA ALA A 219 6.00 8.29 13.79
C ALA A 219 5.84 7.42 15.05
N SER A 220 5.71 6.09 14.89
CA SER A 220 5.61 5.15 16.01
C SER A 220 6.86 5.14 16.89
N SER A 221 8.05 5.34 16.32
CA SER A 221 9.29 5.48 17.11
C SER A 221 9.32 6.74 17.98
N LYS A 222 8.66 7.82 17.54
CA LYS A 222 8.61 9.11 18.25
C LYS A 222 7.42 9.18 19.23
N ALA A 223 6.31 8.54 18.88
CA ALA A 223 5.10 8.44 19.69
C ALA A 223 4.62 6.98 19.73
N PRO A 224 5.24 6.12 20.56
CA PRO A 224 4.85 4.72 20.68
C PRO A 224 3.40 4.57 21.11
N LYS A 225 2.68 3.63 20.47
CA LYS A 225 1.28 3.32 20.79
C LYS A 225 1.06 2.81 22.22
N SER A 226 2.11 2.28 22.86
CA SER A 226 2.10 1.84 24.26
C SER A 226 2.00 2.98 25.28
N ARG A 227 2.09 4.25 24.83
CA ARG A 227 2.04 5.42 25.69
C ARG A 227 1.01 6.43 25.18
N HIS A 228 0.26 7.03 26.10
CA HIS A 228 -0.75 8.02 25.75
C HIS A 228 -0.16 9.44 25.67
N TYR A 229 -0.05 9.98 24.45
CA TYR A 229 0.42 11.35 24.20
C TYR A 229 -0.69 12.31 23.71
N GLY A 230 -1.87 11.79 23.37
CA GLY A 230 -2.93 12.54 22.66
C GLY A 230 -3.65 13.62 23.47
N GLY A 231 -3.55 13.57 24.81
CA GLY A 231 -4.18 14.55 25.70
C GLY A 231 -3.42 15.86 25.86
N SER A 232 -2.30 16.09 25.16
CA SER A 232 -1.58 17.36 25.19
C SER A 232 -0.87 17.64 23.86
N CYS A 233 -0.20 18.79 23.77
CA CYS A 233 0.64 19.14 22.61
C CYS A 233 1.85 18.20 22.40
N SER A 234 2.11 17.28 23.34
CA SER A 234 3.20 16.31 23.22
C SER A 234 3.08 15.44 21.97
N LEU A 235 1.87 14.98 21.62
CA LEU A 235 1.67 14.19 20.40
C LEU A 235 2.02 15.01 19.16
N LYS A 236 1.54 16.26 19.08
CA LYS A 236 1.81 17.17 17.96
C LYS A 236 3.32 17.33 17.76
N ASN A 237 4.04 17.65 18.84
CA ASN A 237 5.49 17.90 18.78
C ASN A 237 6.28 16.65 18.35
N ARG A 238 5.86 15.46 18.82
CA ARG A 238 6.49 14.19 18.44
C ARG A 238 6.26 13.85 16.97
N LEU A 239 5.04 14.06 16.48
CA LEU A 239 4.70 13.87 15.07
C LEU A 239 5.43 14.89 14.18
N SER A 240 5.48 16.17 14.56
CA SER A 240 6.31 17.19 13.89
C SER A 240 7.77 16.74 13.77
N ALA A 241 8.35 16.21 14.84
CA ALA A 241 9.73 15.73 14.82
C ALA A 241 9.93 14.54 13.86
N ALA A 242 8.95 13.64 13.73
CA ALA A 242 8.98 12.57 12.73
C ALA A 242 8.91 13.13 11.30
N VAL A 243 8.04 14.13 11.08
CA VAL A 243 7.90 14.80 9.76
C VAL A 243 9.21 15.46 9.35
N LEU A 244 9.82 16.24 10.24
CA LEU A 244 11.10 16.90 10.00
C LEU A 244 12.19 15.87 9.67
N LYS A 245 12.30 14.79 10.44
CA LYS A 245 13.28 13.73 10.20
C LYS A 245 13.09 13.08 8.83
N LYS A 246 11.84 12.80 8.42
CA LYS A 246 11.53 12.22 7.10
C LYS A 246 11.92 13.15 5.96
N ASN A 247 11.66 14.45 6.11
CA ASN A 247 11.97 15.44 5.08
C ASN A 247 13.48 15.73 4.98
N GLN A 248 14.22 15.64 6.07
CA GLN A 248 15.69 15.80 6.10
C GLN A 248 16.43 14.60 5.50
N THR A 249 16.02 13.38 5.82
CA THR A 249 16.73 12.14 5.38
C THR A 249 16.77 11.93 3.87
N LYS A 250 15.87 12.57 3.11
CA LYS A 250 15.89 12.52 1.65
C LYS A 250 16.67 13.65 0.97
N ALA A 251 16.99 14.74 1.67
CA ALA A 251 17.84 15.80 1.12
C ALA A 251 19.31 15.34 1.01
N THR A 252 19.71 14.35 1.80
CA THR A 252 21.08 13.82 1.86
C THR A 252 21.40 12.73 0.85
N ALA A 253 20.47 12.33 -0.03
CA ALA A 253 20.72 11.26 -0.99
C ALA A 253 21.30 11.74 -2.35
N THR A 254 21.44 13.05 -2.57
CA THR A 254 21.98 13.60 -3.83
C THR A 254 23.43 14.09 -3.71
N CYS A 255 24.10 13.86 -2.59
CA CYS A 255 25.50 14.21 -2.46
C CYS A 255 26.19 13.18 -1.57
N LEU A 256 26.64 12.08 -2.19
CA LEU A 256 27.82 11.30 -1.80
C LEU A 256 28.01 10.19 -2.86
N ARG A 257 28.82 10.55 -3.86
CA ARG A 257 29.63 9.73 -4.80
C ARG A 257 28.96 8.57 -5.55
#